data_AF-A0A845QQ64-F1
#
_entry.id   AF-A0A845QQ64-F1
#
_cell.length_a   1.000
_cell.length_b   1.000
_cell.length_c   1.000
_cell.angle_alpha   90.00
_cell.angle_beta   90.00
_cell.angle_gamma   90.00
#
_symmetry.space_group_name_H-M   'P 1'
#
loop_
_entity.id
_entity.type
_entity.pdbx_description
1 polymer ?
#
loop_
_entity_poly.entity_id
_entity_poly.type
_entity_poly.pdbx_seq_one_letter_code
_entity_poly.pdbx_strand_id
1 'polypeptide(L)'
;MSDLIDVAKGELGYKASESNTKYGKWYGTQGPWCAMFVSWCANQAGVKTSVVPKFAYVPTGMTWFKNKGRYKGRGSYTPKRNDIVFFGGGNHVGIVEKVSGQTLHTIEGNTTNSVARRQYALSNSYVTGFGLVHEHITSSGTKKDGKKKDSAEELKYLKQVLAQQEKLDKKVSQEVKEYEISSVKVHTVKIQLIVKHNDKYYELPVKDGMKVTWERKNAPGKLTFTTIQDSKRKIYNGDSVTLKVGSTNFFFGFIFTLKPQKDGSLDVTVYDQLRYFKNKDTYMYKKKTTTQLIRMIAKDFGLQAGTLANTKMAFSRIDDNMTLFDIVGNSLDETLMSTGKIYTLYDEFGKLRLREPWKVNVLIDSETGQDYNYSRSIDDGVYNQIKLAYENEETGSLDLYVSKSSKSINKWGLLQYFEKIDDPKVAKLKGKVLLKMYNKVARTLKISGAFGSTRVRAGCLLPVLMTIYDVKVSNYLLVDKVTHEFSAGQHTMDLELSGGDFDSSY
;
A
#
# COMPACT_ATOMS: atom_id res chain seq x y z
N MET A 1 -9.82 12.16 11.43
CA MET A 1 -8.38 12.05 11.78
C MET A 1 -8.32 11.83 13.28
N SER A 2 -7.60 10.82 13.77
CA SER A 2 -7.50 10.57 15.22
C SER A 2 -6.42 11.48 15.81
N ASP A 3 -6.60 11.92 17.05
CA ASP A 3 -5.61 12.78 17.72
C ASP A 3 -4.30 12.01 17.97
N LEU A 4 -3.15 12.55 17.54
CA LEU A 4 -1.85 11.86 17.54
C LEU A 4 -1.48 11.34 18.94
N ILE A 5 -1.64 12.18 19.95
CA ILE A 5 -1.34 11.78 21.32
C ILE A 5 -2.35 10.78 21.87
N ASP A 6 -3.60 10.77 21.42
CA ASP A 6 -4.58 9.79 21.91
C ASP A 6 -4.29 8.39 21.38
N VAL A 7 -3.74 8.29 20.16
CA VAL A 7 -3.13 7.04 19.68
C VAL A 7 -1.98 6.61 20.59
N ALA A 8 -1.08 7.53 20.96
CA ALA A 8 0.04 7.23 21.85
C ALA A 8 -0.42 6.82 23.26
N LYS A 9 -1.50 7.41 23.79
CA LYS A 9 -2.12 7.01 25.06
C LYS A 9 -2.65 5.58 25.05
N GLY A 10 -3.20 5.14 23.91
CA GLY A 10 -3.69 3.77 23.73
C GLY A 10 -2.60 2.71 23.89
N GLU A 11 -1.33 3.12 23.78
CA GLU A 11 -0.17 2.25 23.89
C GLU A 11 0.49 2.26 25.27
N LEU A 12 -0.01 3.06 26.23
CA LEU A 12 0.57 3.14 27.57
C LEU A 12 0.63 1.76 28.24
N GLY A 13 1.81 1.40 28.74
CA GLY A 13 2.06 0.11 29.38
C GLY A 13 2.50 -1.01 28.42
N TYR A 14 2.49 -0.78 27.10
CA TYR A 14 3.10 -1.70 26.13
C TYR A 14 4.58 -1.89 26.45
N LYS A 15 5.05 -3.14 26.56
CA LYS A 15 6.45 -3.51 26.83
C LYS A 15 7.00 -4.38 25.71
N ALA A 16 8.21 -4.11 25.26
CA ALA A 16 8.90 -4.92 24.26
C ALA A 16 10.41 -4.66 24.26
N SER A 17 11.20 -5.68 23.90
CA SER A 17 12.62 -5.53 23.63
C SER A 17 12.86 -4.91 22.25
N GLU A 18 14.04 -4.30 22.07
CA GLU A 18 14.44 -3.70 20.80
C GLU A 18 14.49 -4.70 19.63
N SER A 19 14.63 -6.00 19.92
CA SER A 19 14.63 -7.08 18.94
C SER A 19 13.24 -7.50 18.46
N ASN A 20 12.16 -7.11 19.14
CA ASN A 20 10.81 -7.59 18.81
C ASN A 20 9.72 -6.61 19.24
N THR A 21 9.52 -5.55 18.46
CA THR A 21 8.42 -4.59 18.67
C THR A 21 7.44 -4.59 17.49
N LYS A 22 6.15 -4.37 17.77
CA LYS A 22 5.14 -4.15 16.71
C LYS A 22 5.45 -2.91 15.87
N TYR A 23 6.05 -1.88 16.47
CA TYR A 23 6.47 -0.67 15.79
C TYR A 23 7.60 -0.94 14.79
N GLY A 24 8.60 -1.73 15.18
CA GLY A 24 9.67 -2.17 14.30
C GLY A 24 9.20 -3.08 13.17
N LYS A 25 8.27 -4.01 13.46
CA LYS A 25 7.65 -4.87 12.43
C LYS A 25 6.90 -4.04 11.38
N TRP A 26 6.08 -3.09 11.83
CA TRP A 26 5.39 -2.14 10.93
C TRP A 26 6.36 -1.24 10.16
N TYR A 27 7.46 -0.84 10.80
CA TYR A 27 8.45 0.01 10.15
C TYR A 27 9.23 -0.75 9.07
N GLY A 28 9.47 -2.04 9.28
CA GLY A 28 10.28 -2.92 8.42
C GLY A 28 11.71 -3.16 8.95
N THR A 29 12.01 -2.78 10.21
CA THR A 29 13.31 -3.01 10.87
C THR A 29 13.15 -3.07 12.39
N GLN A 30 14.00 -3.81 13.09
CA GLN A 30 14.06 -3.84 14.56
C GLN A 30 15.24 -3.00 15.08
N GLY A 31 15.24 -2.66 16.37
CA GLY A 31 16.21 -1.79 17.03
C GLY A 31 15.56 -0.81 18.02
N PRO A 32 16.30 0.22 18.49
CA PRO A 32 15.75 1.28 19.33
C PRO A 32 14.52 1.92 18.69
N TRP A 33 13.39 1.89 19.39
CA TRP A 33 12.08 2.04 18.75
C TRP A 33 11.32 3.30 19.13
N CYS A 34 11.92 4.25 19.84
CA CYS A 34 11.28 5.53 20.19
C CYS A 34 10.78 6.32 18.96
N ALA A 35 11.62 6.44 17.92
CA ALA A 35 11.26 7.11 16.67
C ALA A 35 10.25 6.31 15.83
N MET A 36 10.40 4.98 15.81
CA MET A 36 9.46 4.09 15.13
C MET A 36 8.07 4.15 15.78
N PHE A 37 8.01 4.28 17.11
CA PHE A 37 6.78 4.51 17.87
C PHE A 37 6.10 5.82 17.49
N VAL A 38 6.82 6.94 17.42
CA VAL A 38 6.25 8.24 16.99
C VAL A 38 5.74 8.16 15.55
N SER A 39 6.51 7.53 14.65
CA SER A 39 6.11 7.32 13.26
C SER A 39 4.87 6.44 13.14
N TRP A 40 4.79 5.40 13.95
CA TRP A 40 3.63 4.50 14.00
C TRP A 40 2.41 5.24 14.52
N CYS A 41 2.54 6.00 15.62
CA CYS A 41 1.44 6.79 16.17
C CYS A 41 0.90 7.80 15.14
N ALA A 42 1.80 8.47 14.41
CA ALA A 42 1.41 9.38 13.33
C ALA A 42 0.64 8.66 12.23
N ASN A 43 1.10 7.49 11.80
CA ASN A 43 0.42 6.69 10.79
C ASN A 43 -0.98 6.25 11.25
N GLN A 44 -1.10 5.72 12.47
CA GLN A 44 -2.38 5.28 13.03
C GLN A 44 -3.34 6.45 13.27
N ALA A 45 -2.82 7.63 13.57
CA ALA A 45 -3.60 8.86 13.71
C ALA A 45 -4.11 9.40 12.35
N GLY A 46 -3.65 8.83 11.23
CA GLY A 46 -3.89 9.36 9.90
C GLY A 46 -3.13 10.67 9.63
N VAL A 47 -2.10 10.96 10.43
CA VAL A 47 -1.24 12.12 10.25
C VAL A 47 -0.34 11.86 9.05
N LYS A 48 -0.51 12.68 8.01
CA LYS A 48 0.26 12.56 6.78
C LYS A 48 1.77 12.67 7.05
N THR A 49 2.57 11.98 6.24
CA THR A 49 4.05 12.06 6.32
C THR A 49 4.64 13.43 6.00
N SER A 50 3.81 14.34 5.48
CA SER A 50 4.11 15.76 5.28
C SER A 50 4.03 16.59 6.56
N VAL A 51 3.46 16.03 7.63
CA VAL A 51 3.25 16.68 8.93
C VAL A 51 4.17 16.08 9.98
N VAL A 52 4.25 14.75 10.04
CA VAL A 52 5.25 14.00 10.82
C VAL A 52 5.89 12.99 9.89
N PRO A 53 7.20 13.03 9.62
CA PRO A 53 7.83 12.08 8.70
C PRO A 53 7.74 10.65 9.25
N LYS A 54 7.89 9.64 8.37
CA LYS A 54 8.20 8.27 8.81
C LYS A 54 9.72 8.19 9.03
N PHE A 55 10.16 8.04 10.27
CA PHE A 55 11.58 7.97 10.65
C PHE A 55 11.84 6.96 11.78
N ALA A 56 12.96 6.25 11.70
CA ALA A 56 13.46 5.36 12.74
C ALA A 56 14.71 5.92 13.44
N TYR A 57 15.32 6.98 12.90
CA TYR A 57 16.49 7.64 13.45
C TYR A 57 16.16 9.07 13.89
N VAL A 58 16.35 9.37 15.18
CA VAL A 58 15.89 10.61 15.81
C VAL A 58 16.53 11.87 15.20
N PRO A 59 17.85 11.92 14.92
CA PRO A 59 18.47 13.08 14.26
C PRO A 59 17.89 13.36 12.86
N THR A 60 17.50 12.32 12.10
CA THR A 60 16.82 12.51 10.81
C THR A 60 15.45 13.18 10.98
N GLY A 61 14.66 12.73 11.95
CA GLY A 61 13.37 13.36 12.27
C GLY A 61 13.53 14.81 12.71
N MET A 62 14.48 15.09 13.59
CA MET A 62 14.78 16.44 14.07
C MET A 62 15.24 17.37 12.93
N THR A 63 16.16 16.92 12.08
CA THR A 63 16.63 17.67 10.90
C THR A 63 15.49 17.93 9.91
N TRP A 64 14.56 17.00 9.74
CA TRP A 64 13.39 17.21 8.90
C TRP A 64 12.52 18.37 9.39
N PHE A 65 12.24 18.46 10.70
CA PHE A 65 11.48 19.59 11.27
C PHE A 65 12.24 20.92 11.13
N LYS A 66 13.56 20.91 11.32
CA LYS A 66 14.42 22.10 11.08
C LYS A 66 14.32 22.57 9.62
N ASN A 67 14.48 21.66 8.66
CA ASN A 67 14.42 21.96 7.24
C ASN A 67 13.03 22.44 6.77
N LYS A 68 11.97 22.08 7.50
CA LYS A 68 10.60 22.56 7.27
C LYS A 68 10.29 23.89 7.96
N GLY A 69 11.24 24.49 8.67
CA GLY A 69 11.00 25.70 9.48
C GLY A 69 10.06 25.45 10.67
N ARG A 70 9.86 24.18 11.04
CA ARG A 70 8.91 23.71 12.06
C ARG A 70 9.62 23.17 13.29
N TYR A 71 10.81 23.67 13.59
CA TYR A 71 11.57 23.31 14.77
C TYR A 71 11.76 24.53 15.68
N LYS A 72 11.49 24.37 16.98
CA LYS A 72 11.77 25.38 18.00
C LYS A 72 12.68 24.80 19.06
N GLY A 73 13.74 25.52 19.41
CA GLY A 73 14.64 25.11 20.50
C GLY A 73 13.99 25.25 21.87
N ARG A 74 14.49 24.52 22.87
CA ARG A 74 14.08 24.70 24.27
C ARG A 74 14.17 26.18 24.68
N GLY A 75 13.16 26.68 25.38
CA GLY A 75 13.11 28.07 25.85
C GLY A 75 12.65 29.11 24.82
N SER A 76 12.58 28.76 23.53
CA SER A 76 12.08 29.66 22.48
C SER A 76 10.58 29.50 22.18
N TYR A 77 9.93 28.52 22.80
CA TYR A 77 8.57 28.10 22.49
C TYR A 77 7.98 27.24 23.61
N THR A 78 6.70 27.45 23.93
CA THR A 78 5.94 26.57 24.83
C THR A 78 5.23 25.49 23.99
N PRO A 79 5.61 24.21 24.13
CA PRO A 79 5.07 23.14 23.30
C PRO A 79 3.59 22.91 23.52
N LYS A 80 2.89 22.58 22.43
CA LYS A 80 1.46 22.30 22.44
C LYS A 80 1.23 20.82 22.22
N ARG A 81 0.01 20.40 22.57
CA ARG A 81 -0.49 19.04 22.37
C ARG A 81 -0.15 18.56 20.96
N ASN A 82 0.39 17.35 20.88
CA ASN A 82 0.87 16.65 19.68
C ASN A 82 2.18 17.11 19.06
N ASP A 83 2.81 18.18 19.54
CA ASP A 83 4.18 18.48 19.09
C ASP A 83 5.11 17.30 19.39
N ILE A 84 6.13 17.12 18.55
CA ILE A 84 7.15 16.10 18.78
C ILE A 84 8.22 16.72 19.67
N VAL A 85 8.54 16.10 20.80
CA VAL A 85 9.64 16.54 21.66
C VAL A 85 10.90 15.72 21.37
N PHE A 86 12.04 16.38 21.27
CA PHE A 86 13.36 15.78 21.09
C PHE A 86 14.21 15.99 22.33
N PHE A 87 15.00 14.97 22.70
CA PHE A 87 15.84 15.00 23.90
C PHE A 87 17.31 14.65 23.62
N GLY A 88 18.20 15.09 24.51
CA GLY A 88 19.61 14.73 24.55
C GLY A 88 20.40 15.02 23.26
N GLY A 89 20.06 16.08 22.52
CA GLY A 89 20.69 16.40 21.24
C GLY A 89 20.21 15.57 20.05
N GLY A 90 19.10 14.82 20.21
CA GLY A 90 18.58 13.90 19.20
C GLY A 90 18.78 12.42 19.54
N ASN A 91 18.92 12.08 20.82
CA ASN A 91 19.05 10.69 21.29
C ASN A 91 17.70 10.03 21.58
N HIS A 92 16.68 10.82 21.94
CA HIS A 92 15.34 10.31 22.25
C HIS A 92 14.24 11.24 21.70
N VAL A 93 13.04 10.69 21.53
CA VAL A 93 11.89 11.40 20.97
C VAL A 93 10.58 10.92 21.61
N GLY A 94 9.65 11.85 21.80
CA GLY A 94 8.33 11.60 22.35
C GLY A 94 7.26 12.50 21.74
N ILE A 95 6.01 12.34 22.20
CA ILE A 95 4.88 13.17 21.77
C ILE A 95 4.39 13.98 22.97
N VAL A 96 4.19 15.28 22.77
CA VAL A 96 3.73 16.20 23.81
C VAL A 96 2.25 15.97 24.10
N GLU A 97 1.93 15.66 25.35
CA GLU A 97 0.55 15.48 25.80
C GLU A 97 -0.10 16.80 26.17
N LYS A 98 0.59 17.58 27.00
CA LYS A 98 0.21 18.92 27.44
C LYS A 98 1.37 19.60 28.17
N VAL A 99 1.22 20.89 28.41
CA VAL A 99 2.01 21.64 29.40
C VAL A 99 1.05 22.08 30.51
N SER A 100 1.44 21.86 31.76
CA SER A 100 0.70 22.31 32.95
C SER A 100 1.63 23.15 33.81
N GLY A 101 1.44 24.47 33.82
CA GLY A 101 2.40 25.41 34.43
C GLY A 101 3.76 25.33 33.75
N GLN A 102 4.82 25.03 34.52
CA GLN A 102 6.18 24.82 33.99
C GLN A 102 6.52 23.35 33.71
N THR A 103 5.55 22.45 33.82
CA THR A 103 5.74 21.01 33.65
C THR A 103 5.26 20.57 32.27
N LEU A 104 6.17 19.99 31.49
CA LEU A 104 5.92 19.31 30.23
C LEU A 104 5.51 17.86 30.50
N HIS A 105 4.35 17.44 29.98
CA HIS A 105 3.88 16.05 30.01
C HIS A 105 3.99 15.42 28.62
N THR A 106 4.54 14.21 28.55
CA THR A 106 4.85 13.51 27.29
C THR A 106 4.44 12.05 27.34
N ILE A 107 4.26 11.44 26.17
CA ILE A 107 4.17 9.99 26.00
C ILE A 107 5.31 9.55 25.09
N GLU A 108 6.09 8.60 25.61
CA GLU A 108 7.36 8.19 25.01
C GLU A 108 7.42 6.68 24.89
N GLY A 109 7.94 6.22 23.75
CA GLY A 109 8.24 4.81 23.50
C GLY A 109 9.71 4.52 23.71
N ASN A 110 10.05 3.28 24.04
CA ASN A 110 11.39 2.82 24.38
C ASN A 110 11.98 3.53 25.61
N THR A 111 11.14 3.98 26.54
CA THR A 111 11.59 4.37 27.87
C THR A 111 11.51 3.14 28.75
N THR A 112 12.65 2.64 29.21
CA THR A 112 12.76 1.37 29.97
C THR A 112 12.07 0.19 29.26
N ASN A 113 12.26 0.05 27.95
CA ASN A 113 11.61 -0.97 27.10
C ASN A 113 10.07 -0.95 27.17
N SER A 114 9.47 0.23 27.40
CA SER A 114 8.02 0.40 27.51
C SER A 114 7.53 1.71 26.91
N VAL A 115 6.23 1.80 26.66
CA VAL A 115 5.54 3.08 26.40
C VAL A 115 5.07 3.65 27.73
N ALA A 116 5.54 4.83 28.09
CA ALA A 116 5.29 5.45 29.38
C ALA A 116 4.97 6.94 29.26
N ARG A 117 4.15 7.44 30.19
CA ARG A 117 3.95 8.87 30.41
C ARG A 117 5.13 9.41 31.21
N ARG A 118 5.72 10.52 30.78
CA ARG A 118 6.84 11.19 31.45
C ARG A 118 6.53 12.66 31.72
N GLN A 119 7.30 13.25 32.63
CA GLN A 119 7.17 14.64 33.01
C GLN A 119 8.54 15.27 33.15
N TYR A 120 8.69 16.48 32.63
CA TYR A 120 9.93 17.25 32.69
C TYR A 120 9.60 18.70 33.02
N ALA A 121 10.48 19.41 33.73
CA ALA A 121 10.43 20.87 33.72
C ALA A 121 10.69 21.37 32.29
N LEU A 122 10.00 22.43 31.84
CA LEU A 122 10.25 23.07 30.54
C LEU A 122 11.70 23.58 30.40
N SER A 123 12.33 23.92 31.51
CA SER A 123 13.73 24.34 31.60
C SER A 123 14.74 23.17 31.61
N ASN A 124 14.28 21.92 31.68
CA ASN A 124 15.14 20.75 31.81
C ASN A 124 16.15 20.67 30.65
N SER A 125 17.44 20.57 31.00
CA SER A 125 18.56 20.58 30.05
C SER A 125 18.53 19.40 29.06
N TYR A 126 17.85 18.31 29.40
CA TYR A 126 17.67 17.14 28.55
C TYR A 126 16.70 17.40 27.39
N VAL A 127 15.72 18.30 27.54
CA VAL A 127 14.82 18.69 26.45
C VAL A 127 15.60 19.52 25.43
N THR A 128 15.69 19.06 24.19
CA THR A 128 16.48 19.71 23.13
C THR A 128 15.64 20.71 22.33
N GLY A 129 14.40 20.35 22.03
CA GLY A 129 13.47 21.20 21.29
C GLY A 129 12.28 20.42 20.77
N PHE A 130 11.49 21.09 19.93
CA PHE A 130 10.17 20.64 19.54
C PHE A 130 9.96 20.73 18.03
N GLY A 131 9.43 19.66 17.44
CA GLY A 131 8.85 19.67 16.10
C GLY A 131 7.39 20.09 16.18
N LEU A 132 7.05 21.20 15.51
CA LEU A 132 5.71 21.77 15.52
C LEU A 132 4.78 20.92 14.65
N VAL A 133 3.83 20.24 15.28
CA VAL A 133 2.83 19.39 14.62
C VAL A 133 1.43 19.96 14.80
N HIS A 134 1.15 20.56 15.96
CA HIS A 134 -0.18 21.01 16.34
C HIS A 134 -0.82 22.02 15.35
N GLU A 135 -0.03 22.80 14.62
CA GLU A 135 -0.53 23.75 13.61
C GLU A 135 -1.01 23.05 12.32
N HIS A 136 -0.66 21.78 12.15
CA HIS A 136 -0.83 21.01 10.93
C HIS A 136 -1.65 19.73 11.12
N ILE A 137 -2.11 19.49 12.34
CA ILE A 137 -3.13 18.49 12.65
C ILE A 137 -4.21 19.22 13.43
N THR A 138 -5.47 19.00 13.06
CA THR A 138 -6.58 19.58 13.83
C THR A 138 -6.65 18.83 15.16
N SER A 139 -6.08 19.43 16.21
CA SER A 139 -6.47 19.09 17.58
C SER A 139 -7.96 19.41 17.69
N SER A 140 -8.78 18.39 17.87
CA SER A 140 -10.22 18.52 18.14
C SER A 140 -10.39 19.46 19.33
N GLY A 141 -10.77 20.69 19.03
CA GLY A 141 -10.80 21.79 19.98
C GLY A 141 -10.88 23.18 19.34
N THR A 142 -11.43 23.33 18.13
CA THR A 142 -12.31 24.46 17.72
C THR A 142 -12.74 24.30 16.27
N LYS A 143 -14.00 24.65 16.04
CA LYS A 143 -14.87 24.42 14.89
C LYS A 143 -14.23 24.66 13.51
N LYS A 144 -14.44 23.71 12.60
CA LYS A 144 -14.55 23.98 11.16
C LYS A 144 -15.78 23.26 10.63
N ASP A 145 -16.67 24.03 10.02
CA ASP A 145 -17.71 23.56 9.12
C ASP A 145 -17.09 22.73 7.99
N GLY A 146 -16.92 21.43 8.24
CA GLY A 146 -16.58 20.44 7.25
C GLY A 146 -17.82 20.12 6.44
N LYS A 147 -17.79 20.41 5.14
CA LYS A 147 -18.75 19.84 4.20
C LYS A 147 -18.78 18.32 4.41
N LYS A 148 -19.91 17.83 4.94
CA LYS A 148 -20.23 16.41 5.10
C LYS A 148 -19.88 15.66 3.81
N LYS A 149 -19.14 14.56 3.93
CA LYS A 149 -19.15 13.49 2.94
C LYS A 149 -20.61 13.12 2.71
N ASP A 150 -21.08 13.04 1.47
CA ASP A 150 -22.52 12.81 1.24
C ASP A 150 -22.90 11.40 1.71
N SER A 151 -23.46 11.33 2.91
CA SER A 151 -23.90 10.10 3.56
C SER A 151 -24.90 9.33 2.70
N ALA A 152 -25.59 9.98 1.76
CA ALA A 152 -26.45 9.31 0.80
C ALA A 152 -25.64 8.47 -0.21
N GLU A 153 -24.48 8.97 -0.66
CA GLU A 153 -23.56 8.25 -1.56
C GLU A 153 -22.92 7.05 -0.85
N GLU A 154 -22.45 7.24 0.39
CA GLU A 154 -21.88 6.15 1.20
C GLU A 154 -22.92 5.06 1.51
N LEU A 155 -24.15 5.45 1.88
CA LEU A 155 -25.24 4.49 2.08
C LEU A 155 -25.60 3.72 0.81
N LYS A 156 -25.60 4.39 -0.36
CA LYS A 156 -25.86 3.75 -1.64
C LYS A 156 -24.78 2.70 -1.96
N TYR A 157 -23.51 3.04 -1.76
CA TYR A 157 -22.40 2.10 -1.92
C TYR A 157 -22.53 0.89 -1.00
N LEU A 158 -22.72 1.12 0.30
CA LEU A 158 -22.83 0.04 1.27
C LEU A 158 -23.99 -0.92 0.95
N LYS A 159 -25.10 -0.41 0.41
CA LYS A 159 -26.21 -1.25 -0.10
C LYS A 159 -25.78 -2.10 -1.30
N GLN A 160 -25.03 -1.53 -2.24
CA GLN A 160 -24.54 -2.24 -3.42
C GLN A 160 -23.55 -3.36 -3.04
N VAL A 161 -22.59 -3.08 -2.16
CA VAL A 161 -21.64 -4.07 -1.64
C VAL A 161 -22.39 -5.21 -0.96
N LEU A 162 -23.36 -4.87 -0.10
CA LEU A 162 -24.15 -5.87 0.60
C LEU A 162 -24.94 -6.76 -0.38
N ALA A 163 -25.59 -6.16 -1.38
CA ALA A 163 -26.33 -6.88 -2.40
C ALA A 163 -25.42 -7.76 -3.28
N GLN A 164 -24.22 -7.30 -3.61
CA GLN A 164 -23.23 -8.08 -4.35
C GLN A 164 -22.75 -9.27 -3.52
N GLN A 165 -22.48 -9.07 -2.23
CA GLN A 165 -22.08 -10.15 -1.33
C GLN A 165 -23.23 -11.16 -1.16
N GLU A 166 -24.47 -10.71 -1.04
CA GLU A 166 -25.65 -11.59 -0.99
C GLU A 166 -25.88 -12.36 -2.30
N LYS A 167 -25.47 -11.82 -3.46
CA LYS A 167 -25.47 -12.55 -4.74
C LYS A 167 -24.33 -13.59 -4.81
N LEU A 168 -23.15 -13.26 -4.28
CA LEU A 168 -22.02 -14.19 -4.19
C LEU A 168 -22.35 -15.38 -3.28
N ASP A 169 -22.97 -15.12 -2.12
CA ASP A 169 -23.42 -16.19 -1.19
C ASP A 169 -24.49 -17.11 -1.81
N LYS A 170 -25.20 -16.65 -2.86
CA LYS A 170 -26.24 -17.41 -3.57
C LYS A 170 -25.73 -18.12 -4.84
N LYS A 171 -24.57 -17.74 -5.37
CA LYS A 171 -24.00 -18.36 -6.58
C LYS A 171 -23.13 -19.55 -6.16
N VAL A 172 -23.77 -20.69 -5.99
CA VAL A 172 -23.09 -21.99 -6.00
C VAL A 172 -22.76 -22.34 -7.44
N SER A 173 -21.47 -22.60 -7.69
CA SER A 173 -20.86 -23.23 -8.87
C SER A 173 -21.42 -22.85 -10.25
N GLN A 174 -20.63 -22.10 -11.03
CA GLN A 174 -20.72 -22.25 -12.48
C GLN A 174 -20.15 -23.63 -12.85
N GLU A 175 -20.82 -24.36 -13.75
CA GLU A 175 -20.25 -25.56 -14.37
C GLU A 175 -18.90 -25.20 -14.99
N VAL A 176 -17.84 -25.78 -14.43
CA VAL A 176 -16.51 -25.72 -15.03
C VAL A 176 -16.39 -26.92 -15.94
N LYS A 177 -16.28 -26.65 -17.24
CA LYS A 177 -15.89 -27.66 -18.20
C LYS A 177 -14.49 -28.14 -17.83
N GLU A 178 -14.32 -29.44 -17.68
CA GLU A 178 -12.99 -30.03 -17.56
C GLU A 178 -12.22 -29.75 -18.85
N TYR A 179 -10.98 -29.29 -18.69
CA TYR A 179 -10.06 -29.07 -19.79
C TYR A 179 -8.91 -30.04 -19.60
N GLU A 180 -8.64 -30.86 -20.61
CA GLU A 180 -7.43 -31.68 -20.65
C GLU A 180 -6.30 -30.91 -21.32
N ILE A 181 -5.09 -31.00 -20.75
CA ILE A 181 -3.89 -30.46 -21.37
C ILE A 181 -3.60 -31.27 -22.64
N SER A 182 -3.85 -30.68 -23.82
CA SER A 182 -3.63 -31.37 -25.10
C SER A 182 -2.16 -31.50 -25.49
N SER A 183 -1.29 -30.57 -25.03
CA SER A 183 0.16 -30.60 -25.27
C SER A 183 0.89 -29.53 -24.45
N VAL A 184 2.07 -29.85 -23.94
CA VAL A 184 3.01 -28.87 -23.36
C VAL A 184 4.10 -28.58 -24.39
N LYS A 185 4.15 -27.33 -24.90
CA LYS A 185 5.24 -26.91 -25.79
C LYS A 185 6.36 -26.26 -24.98
N VAL A 186 7.44 -27.00 -24.77
CA VAL A 186 8.67 -26.45 -24.17
C VAL A 186 9.36 -25.59 -25.22
N HIS A 187 9.47 -24.29 -24.94
CA HIS A 187 10.15 -23.35 -25.82
C HIS A 187 11.39 -22.81 -25.12
N THR A 188 12.55 -22.90 -25.75
CA THR A 188 13.72 -22.11 -25.36
C THR A 188 13.39 -20.64 -25.59
N VAL A 189 13.40 -19.85 -24.52
CA VAL A 189 12.98 -18.45 -24.59
C VAL A 189 14.16 -17.58 -25.03
N LYS A 190 14.08 -17.02 -26.24
CA LYS A 190 15.05 -16.03 -26.71
C LYS A 190 14.81 -14.69 -26.03
N ILE A 191 15.82 -14.17 -25.36
CA ILE A 191 15.78 -12.90 -24.65
C ILE A 191 16.73 -11.94 -25.36
N GLN A 192 16.28 -10.70 -25.55
CA GLN A 192 17.13 -9.62 -26.01
C GLN A 192 16.94 -8.41 -25.11
N LEU A 193 18.03 -7.93 -24.52
CA LEU A 193 18.04 -6.75 -23.67
C LEU A 193 18.82 -5.64 -24.36
N ILE A 194 18.12 -4.60 -24.79
CA ILE A 194 18.66 -3.50 -25.57
C ILE A 194 18.67 -2.25 -24.71
N VAL A 195 19.82 -1.58 -24.62
CA VAL A 195 19.94 -0.28 -23.96
C VAL A 195 20.20 0.80 -25.01
N LYS A 196 19.56 1.96 -24.80
CA LYS A 196 19.83 3.18 -25.56
C LYS A 196 20.61 4.16 -24.68
N HIS A 197 21.80 4.55 -25.13
CA HIS A 197 22.62 5.58 -24.51
C HIS A 197 23.14 6.55 -25.57
N ASN A 198 22.89 7.86 -25.42
CA ASN A 198 23.29 8.91 -26.38
C ASN A 198 23.01 8.54 -27.86
N ASP A 199 21.76 8.14 -28.13
CA ASP A 199 21.26 7.69 -29.44
C ASP A 199 21.88 6.42 -30.04
N LYS A 200 22.80 5.77 -29.33
CA LYS A 200 23.33 4.46 -29.69
C LYS A 200 22.53 3.36 -29.01
N TYR A 201 22.27 2.30 -29.75
CA TYR A 201 21.62 1.09 -29.24
C TYR A 201 22.62 -0.05 -29.20
N TYR A 202 22.64 -0.80 -28.12
CA TYR A 202 23.40 -2.04 -28.05
C TYR A 202 22.72 -3.06 -27.14
N GLU A 203 22.97 -4.32 -27.47
CA GLU A 203 22.51 -5.46 -26.69
C GLU A 203 23.47 -5.71 -25.51
N LEU A 204 22.91 -5.94 -24.33
CA LEU A 204 23.66 -6.27 -23.12
C LEU A 204 23.67 -7.79 -22.90
N PRO A 205 24.83 -8.37 -22.52
CA PRO A 205 24.86 -9.71 -21.95
C PRO A 205 24.24 -9.68 -20.55
N VAL A 206 23.41 -10.66 -20.23
CA VAL A 206 22.69 -10.73 -18.96
C VAL A 206 22.99 -12.07 -18.30
N LYS A 207 23.33 -12.06 -17.00
CA LYS A 207 23.43 -13.28 -16.18
C LYS A 207 22.03 -13.85 -15.93
N ASP A 208 21.97 -15.16 -15.68
CA ASP A 208 20.74 -15.84 -15.28
C ASP A 208 20.11 -15.23 -14.01
N GLY A 209 18.78 -15.31 -13.91
CA GLY A 209 18.01 -14.77 -12.79
C GLY A 209 17.44 -13.38 -13.05
N MET A 210 17.29 -12.96 -14.32
CA MET A 210 16.60 -11.71 -14.67
C MET A 210 15.12 -11.81 -14.27
N LYS A 211 14.58 -10.74 -13.66
CA LYS A 211 13.19 -10.70 -13.19
C LYS A 211 12.43 -9.49 -13.69
N VAL A 212 11.17 -9.70 -14.09
CA VAL A 212 10.20 -8.64 -14.35
C VAL A 212 9.03 -8.79 -13.39
N THR A 213 8.82 -7.80 -12.54
CA THR A 213 7.72 -7.78 -11.57
C THR A 213 6.69 -6.72 -11.96
N TRP A 214 5.42 -7.13 -11.99
CA TRP A 214 4.28 -6.24 -12.10
C TRP A 214 3.31 -6.47 -10.94
N GLU A 215 2.77 -5.37 -10.45
CA GLU A 215 1.86 -5.33 -9.31
C GLU A 215 0.64 -4.49 -9.69
N ARG A 216 -0.54 -4.92 -9.27
CA ARG A 216 -1.80 -4.32 -9.73
C ARG A 216 -2.04 -2.92 -9.15
N LYS A 217 -1.49 -2.64 -7.96
CA LYS A 217 -1.71 -1.40 -7.23
C LYS A 217 -0.38 -0.76 -6.79
N ASN A 218 -0.34 0.57 -6.86
CA ASN A 218 0.65 1.44 -6.19
C ASN A 218 2.14 1.12 -6.44
N ALA A 219 2.45 0.47 -7.56
CA ALA A 219 3.81 0.08 -7.87
C ALA A 219 4.10 0.21 -9.37
N PRO A 220 5.30 0.70 -9.73
CA PRO A 220 5.76 0.64 -11.10
C PRO A 220 6.16 -0.79 -11.48
N GLY A 221 6.07 -1.11 -12.76
CA GLY A 221 6.73 -2.29 -13.29
C GLY A 221 8.23 -2.19 -13.09
N LYS A 222 8.84 -3.30 -12.68
CA LYS A 222 10.25 -3.37 -12.31
C LYS A 222 10.94 -4.48 -13.08
N LEU A 223 12.06 -4.16 -13.72
CA LEU A 223 12.98 -5.12 -14.30
C LEU A 223 14.29 -5.08 -13.51
N THR A 224 14.78 -6.25 -13.08
CA THR A 224 16.08 -6.41 -12.45
C THR A 224 16.90 -7.45 -13.17
N PHE A 225 18.17 -7.16 -13.41
CA PHE A 225 19.11 -8.07 -14.04
C PHE A 225 20.54 -7.75 -13.60
N THR A 226 21.45 -8.68 -13.85
CA THR A 226 22.89 -8.49 -13.62
C THR A 226 23.62 -8.59 -14.96
N THR A 227 24.48 -7.62 -15.26
CA THR A 227 25.34 -7.60 -16.46
C THR A 227 26.81 -7.56 -16.04
N ILE A 228 27.72 -7.77 -16.99
CA ILE A 228 29.14 -7.49 -16.81
C ILE A 228 29.42 -6.04 -17.24
N GLN A 229 30.30 -5.35 -16.53
CA GLN A 229 30.74 -4.01 -16.94
C GLN A 229 31.60 -4.10 -18.21
N ASP A 230 31.18 -3.40 -19.26
CA ASP A 230 31.89 -3.33 -20.53
C ASP A 230 32.29 -1.88 -20.82
N SER A 231 33.59 -1.64 -21.03
CA SER A 231 34.14 -0.31 -21.33
C SER A 231 33.60 0.30 -22.62
N LYS A 232 33.11 -0.53 -23.56
CA LYS A 232 32.50 -0.13 -24.84
C LYS A 232 30.98 0.05 -24.77
N ARG A 233 30.31 -0.55 -23.78
CA ARG A 233 28.84 -0.57 -23.63
C ARG A 233 28.41 0.01 -22.28
N LYS A 234 28.81 1.26 -22.03
CA LYS A 234 28.56 1.93 -20.75
C LYS A 234 27.10 2.32 -20.59
N ILE A 235 26.48 1.92 -19.49
CA ILE A 235 25.11 2.27 -19.14
C ILE A 235 25.07 3.23 -17.95
N TYR A 236 24.06 4.09 -17.92
CA TYR A 236 23.90 5.15 -16.94
C TYR A 236 22.47 5.22 -16.43
N ASN A 237 22.31 5.83 -15.26
CA ASN A 237 20.98 6.18 -14.77
C ASN A 237 20.26 7.09 -15.79
N GLY A 238 19.00 6.76 -16.08
CA GLY A 238 18.18 7.44 -17.08
C GLY A 238 18.21 6.82 -18.47
N ASP A 239 19.19 5.95 -18.79
CA ASP A 239 19.19 5.24 -20.07
C ASP A 239 17.95 4.36 -20.20
N SER A 240 17.36 4.32 -21.40
CA SER A 240 16.18 3.49 -21.65
C SER A 240 16.56 2.05 -21.96
N VAL A 241 15.78 1.10 -21.44
CA VAL A 241 15.98 -0.34 -21.60
C VAL A 241 14.75 -0.95 -22.25
N THR A 242 14.96 -1.75 -23.28
CA THR A 242 13.96 -2.59 -23.93
C THR A 242 14.30 -4.05 -23.70
N LEU A 243 13.37 -4.79 -23.12
CA LEU A 243 13.42 -6.23 -23.03
C LEU A 243 12.45 -6.85 -24.05
N LYS A 244 12.98 -7.69 -24.93
CA LYS A 244 12.19 -8.54 -25.82
C LYS A 244 12.28 -10.00 -25.36
N VAL A 245 11.14 -10.67 -25.39
CA VAL A 245 11.00 -12.09 -25.05
C VAL A 245 10.34 -12.77 -26.23
N GLY A 246 11.11 -13.54 -27.00
CA GLY A 246 10.72 -14.00 -28.33
C GLY A 246 10.43 -12.82 -29.26
N SER A 247 9.23 -12.79 -29.85
CA SER A 247 8.75 -11.67 -30.67
C SER A 247 8.08 -10.55 -29.86
N THR A 248 7.91 -10.73 -28.55
CA THR A 248 7.15 -9.79 -27.72
C THR A 248 8.04 -8.68 -27.16
N ASN A 249 7.64 -7.43 -27.40
CA ASN A 249 8.15 -6.26 -26.68
C ASN A 249 7.62 -6.31 -25.23
N PHE A 250 8.40 -6.90 -24.33
CA PHE A 250 7.90 -7.38 -23.05
C PHE A 250 7.98 -6.31 -21.95
N PHE A 251 9.06 -5.53 -21.92
CA PHE A 251 9.23 -4.45 -20.94
C PHE A 251 9.99 -3.27 -21.56
N PHE A 252 9.57 -2.06 -21.21
CA PHE A 252 10.28 -0.82 -21.53
C PHE A 252 10.35 0.05 -20.28
N GLY A 253 11.52 0.63 -20.02
CA GLY A 253 11.70 1.49 -18.85
C GLY A 253 13.06 2.18 -18.84
N PHE A 254 13.43 2.73 -17.70
CA PHE A 254 14.65 3.52 -17.52
C PHE A 254 15.48 3.01 -16.35
N ILE A 255 16.81 3.10 -16.45
CA ILE A 255 17.73 2.66 -15.40
C ILE A 255 17.64 3.62 -14.20
N PHE A 256 17.27 3.12 -13.03
CA PHE A 256 17.20 3.90 -11.79
C PHE A 256 18.28 3.53 -10.77
N THR A 257 18.86 2.35 -10.88
CA THR A 257 19.90 1.90 -9.94
C THR A 257 20.94 1.07 -10.66
N LEU A 258 22.19 1.41 -10.41
CA LEU A 258 23.38 0.68 -10.83
C LEU A 258 24.15 0.34 -9.55
N LYS A 259 24.38 -0.94 -9.31
CA LYS A 259 25.09 -1.46 -8.12
C LYS A 259 26.26 -2.33 -8.58
N PRO A 260 27.46 -1.77 -8.71
CA PRO A 260 28.67 -2.53 -8.99
C PRO A 260 28.93 -3.57 -7.90
N GLN A 261 29.39 -4.74 -8.31
CA GLN A 261 29.75 -5.86 -7.42
C GLN A 261 31.26 -6.10 -7.43
N LYS A 262 31.78 -6.75 -6.38
CA LYS A 262 33.22 -7.05 -6.25
C LYS A 262 33.74 -7.99 -7.33
N ASP A 263 32.88 -8.82 -7.92
CA ASP A 263 33.21 -9.77 -9.00
C ASP A 263 33.24 -9.11 -10.39
N GLY A 264 33.10 -7.78 -10.48
CA GLY A 264 33.05 -7.05 -11.75
C GLY A 264 31.68 -7.06 -12.43
N SER A 265 30.68 -7.70 -11.83
CA SER A 265 29.30 -7.62 -12.31
C SER A 265 28.59 -6.35 -11.82
N LEU A 266 27.43 -6.08 -12.41
CA LEU A 266 26.65 -4.87 -12.19
C LEU A 266 25.18 -5.23 -12.08
N ASP A 267 24.61 -5.06 -10.90
CA ASP A 267 23.17 -5.21 -10.70
C ASP A 267 22.45 -3.94 -11.14
N VAL A 268 21.44 -4.11 -11.97
CA VAL A 268 20.68 -3.03 -12.59
C VAL A 268 19.22 -3.13 -12.17
N THR A 269 18.66 -2.02 -11.72
CA THR A 269 17.20 -1.87 -11.54
C THR A 269 16.65 -0.87 -12.53
N VAL A 270 15.69 -1.32 -13.30
CA VAL A 270 14.95 -0.55 -14.31
C VAL A 270 13.50 -0.46 -13.85
N TYR A 271 12.89 0.71 -14.00
CA TYR A 271 11.44 0.85 -13.80
C TYR A 271 10.79 1.40 -15.06
N ASP A 272 9.53 1.02 -15.28
CA ASP A 272 8.69 1.64 -16.30
C ASP A 272 8.32 3.09 -15.90
N GLN A 273 7.60 3.80 -16.77
CA GLN A 273 7.27 5.21 -16.53
C GLN A 273 6.36 5.44 -15.31
N LEU A 274 5.67 4.40 -14.81
CA LEU A 274 4.91 4.53 -13.56
C LEU A 274 5.82 4.79 -12.36
N ARG A 275 7.15 4.68 -12.51
CA ARG A 275 8.07 5.13 -11.46
C ARG A 275 7.88 6.58 -11.09
N TYR A 276 7.47 7.42 -12.04
CA TYR A 276 7.19 8.84 -11.79
C TYR A 276 5.88 9.05 -11.03
N PHE A 277 4.99 8.04 -10.95
CA PHE A 277 3.81 8.11 -10.09
C PHE A 277 4.13 8.08 -8.58
N LYS A 278 5.39 7.80 -8.21
CA LYS A 278 5.88 7.97 -6.83
C LYS A 278 6.13 9.44 -6.45
N ASN A 279 6.12 10.35 -7.41
CA ASN A 279 6.17 11.78 -7.12
C ASN A 279 4.92 12.18 -6.33
N LYS A 280 5.06 13.21 -5.48
CA LYS A 280 3.94 13.77 -4.72
C LYS A 280 3.50 15.09 -5.33
N ASP A 281 2.20 15.33 -5.29
CA ASP A 281 1.60 16.57 -5.74
C ASP A 281 0.25 16.82 -5.04
N THR A 282 -0.37 17.95 -5.34
CA THR A 282 -1.72 18.32 -4.91
C THR A 282 -2.62 18.55 -6.13
N TYR A 283 -3.68 17.76 -6.25
CA TYR A 283 -4.66 17.88 -7.33
C TYR A 283 -6.02 18.29 -6.76
N MET A 284 -6.53 19.42 -7.27
CA MET A 284 -7.91 19.85 -7.06
C MET A 284 -8.63 19.81 -8.40
N TYR A 285 -9.68 18.99 -8.50
CA TYR A 285 -10.48 18.89 -9.72
C TYR A 285 -11.95 18.75 -9.40
N LYS A 286 -12.79 19.21 -10.34
CA LYS A 286 -14.25 19.13 -10.26
C LYS A 286 -14.79 18.32 -11.43
N LYS A 287 -15.70 17.39 -11.12
CA LYS A 287 -16.42 16.54 -12.09
C LYS A 287 -15.50 15.95 -13.17
N LYS A 288 -14.41 15.27 -12.77
CA LYS A 288 -13.53 14.54 -13.69
C LYS A 288 -13.60 13.05 -13.44
N THR A 289 -13.63 12.27 -14.52
CA THR A 289 -13.41 10.82 -14.50
C THR A 289 -11.96 10.51 -14.17
N THR A 290 -11.68 9.32 -13.64
CA THR A 290 -10.30 8.86 -13.42
C THR A 290 -9.50 8.84 -14.72
N THR A 291 -10.14 8.54 -15.84
CA THR A 291 -9.53 8.64 -17.18
C THR A 291 -9.01 10.06 -17.46
N GLN A 292 -9.82 11.08 -17.18
CA GLN A 292 -9.44 12.48 -17.37
C GLN A 292 -8.36 12.92 -16.38
N LEU A 293 -8.42 12.45 -15.13
CA LEU A 293 -7.39 12.69 -14.13
C LEU A 293 -6.03 12.13 -14.58
N ILE A 294 -5.98 10.87 -15.05
CA ILE A 294 -4.74 10.25 -15.53
C ILE A 294 -4.17 11.02 -16.73
N ARG A 295 -5.01 11.50 -17.65
CA ARG A 295 -4.54 12.32 -18.80
C ARG A 295 -3.93 13.65 -18.35
N MET A 296 -4.51 14.27 -17.33
CA MET A 296 -4.00 15.52 -16.75
C MET A 296 -2.65 15.28 -16.09
N ILE A 297 -2.55 14.27 -15.21
CA ILE A 297 -1.27 13.86 -14.60
C ILE A 297 -0.22 13.52 -15.66
N ALA A 298 -0.61 12.78 -16.70
CA ALA A 298 0.31 12.43 -17.78
C ALA A 298 0.85 13.67 -18.50
N LYS A 299 -0.02 14.65 -18.79
CA LYS A 299 0.40 15.93 -19.38
C LYS A 299 1.35 16.70 -18.47
N ASP A 300 1.00 16.84 -17.19
CA ASP A 300 1.72 17.67 -16.23
C ASP A 300 3.12 17.10 -15.92
N PHE A 301 3.27 15.78 -15.95
CA PHE A 301 4.54 15.08 -15.71
C PHE A 301 5.27 14.63 -16.99
N GLY A 302 4.78 14.99 -18.18
CA GLY A 302 5.39 14.61 -19.46
C GLY A 302 5.38 13.10 -19.73
N LEU A 303 4.42 12.36 -19.16
CA LEU A 303 4.26 10.93 -19.34
C LEU A 303 3.42 10.62 -20.58
N GLN A 304 3.65 9.44 -21.16
CA GLN A 304 2.98 9.03 -22.38
C GLN A 304 1.67 8.32 -22.04
N ALA A 305 0.53 8.97 -22.28
CA ALA A 305 -0.78 8.33 -22.12
C ALA A 305 -1.09 7.44 -23.36
N GLY A 306 -1.35 6.17 -23.12
CA GLY A 306 -1.85 5.22 -24.12
C GLY A 306 -3.37 5.10 -24.10
N THR A 307 -3.86 3.88 -24.26
CA THR A 307 -5.30 3.60 -24.22
C THR A 307 -5.80 3.57 -22.78
N LEU A 308 -6.68 4.49 -22.42
CA LEU A 308 -7.27 4.56 -21.09
C LEU A 308 -8.76 4.23 -21.19
N ALA A 309 -9.22 3.21 -20.45
CA ALA A 309 -10.64 2.88 -20.37
C ALA A 309 -11.47 4.08 -19.90
N ASN A 310 -12.70 4.21 -20.41
CA ASN A 310 -13.64 5.23 -19.97
C ASN A 310 -14.32 4.76 -18.67
N THR A 311 -13.93 5.36 -17.54
CA THR A 311 -14.49 4.99 -16.23
C THR A 311 -15.92 5.49 -16.00
N LYS A 312 -16.44 6.33 -16.90
CA LYS A 312 -17.80 6.91 -16.96
C LYS A 312 -18.22 7.81 -15.78
N MET A 313 -17.81 7.47 -14.55
CA MET A 313 -18.14 8.21 -13.34
C MET A 313 -17.13 9.32 -13.08
N ALA A 314 -17.63 10.51 -12.76
CA ALA A 314 -16.85 11.71 -12.57
C ALA A 314 -16.98 12.23 -11.14
N PHE A 315 -15.85 12.59 -10.54
CA PHE A 315 -15.74 12.99 -9.14
C PHE A 315 -15.13 14.38 -8.99
N SER A 316 -15.37 15.01 -7.85
CA SER A 316 -14.70 16.25 -7.46
C SER A 316 -13.91 16.00 -6.20
N ARG A 317 -12.58 16.17 -6.24
CA ARG A 317 -11.69 15.80 -5.13
C ARG A 317 -10.61 16.84 -4.94
N ILE A 318 -10.09 16.87 -3.72
CA ILE A 318 -8.88 17.58 -3.33
C ILE A 318 -7.97 16.52 -2.73
N ASP A 319 -6.99 16.07 -3.50
CA ASP A 319 -5.93 15.21 -3.01
C ASP A 319 -4.70 16.07 -2.77
N ASP A 320 -4.28 16.19 -1.51
CA ASP A 320 -3.22 17.10 -1.12
C ASP A 320 -1.98 16.35 -0.64
N ASN A 321 -0.83 16.65 -1.26
CA ASN A 321 0.50 16.10 -0.97
C ASN A 321 0.52 14.57 -0.92
N MET A 322 -0.13 13.97 -1.92
CA MET A 322 -0.27 12.53 -2.09
C MET A 322 0.60 12.07 -3.25
N THR A 323 1.03 10.81 -3.26
CA THR A 323 1.70 10.31 -4.46
C THR A 323 0.70 10.26 -5.61
N LEU A 324 1.14 10.40 -6.85
CA LEU A 324 0.22 10.29 -8.00
C LEU A 324 -0.47 8.92 -8.03
N PHE A 325 0.19 7.87 -7.51
CA PHE A 325 -0.45 6.57 -7.25
C PHE A 325 -1.63 6.68 -6.30
N ASP A 326 -1.48 7.34 -5.15
CA ASP A 326 -2.56 7.53 -4.18
C ASP A 326 -3.69 8.38 -4.79
N ILE A 327 -3.36 9.46 -5.51
CA ILE A 327 -4.32 10.36 -6.15
C ILE A 327 -5.21 9.59 -7.14
N VAL A 328 -4.59 8.78 -8.00
CA VAL A 328 -5.33 7.93 -8.96
C VAL A 328 -6.03 6.78 -8.26
N GLY A 329 -5.37 6.13 -7.30
CA GLY A 329 -5.90 5.01 -6.51
C GLY A 329 -7.20 5.39 -5.81
N ASN A 330 -7.21 6.53 -5.12
CA ASN A 330 -8.42 7.04 -4.48
C ASN A 330 -9.57 7.30 -5.49
N SER A 331 -9.26 7.83 -6.68
CA SER A 331 -10.26 8.03 -7.74
C SER A 331 -10.77 6.71 -8.33
N LEU A 332 -9.90 5.68 -8.40
CA LEU A 332 -10.29 4.33 -8.80
C LEU A 332 -11.13 3.64 -7.74
N ASP A 333 -10.86 3.89 -6.45
CA ASP A 333 -11.67 3.39 -5.36
C ASP A 333 -13.07 4.01 -5.40
N GLU A 334 -13.21 5.31 -5.64
CA GLU A 334 -14.53 5.95 -5.85
C GLU A 334 -15.25 5.39 -7.10
N THR A 335 -14.50 5.10 -8.16
CA THR A 335 -15.04 4.44 -9.36
C THR A 335 -15.56 3.04 -9.04
N LEU A 336 -14.78 2.24 -8.31
CA LEU A 336 -15.17 0.92 -7.85
C LEU A 336 -16.40 1.00 -6.97
N MET A 337 -16.43 1.94 -6.02
CA MET A 337 -17.57 2.17 -5.13
C MET A 337 -18.83 2.56 -5.89
N SER A 338 -18.70 3.35 -6.95
CA SER A 338 -19.86 3.85 -7.69
C SER A 338 -20.38 2.88 -8.76
N THR A 339 -19.51 2.02 -9.30
CA THR A 339 -19.81 1.20 -10.49
C THR A 339 -19.69 -0.30 -10.28
N GLY A 340 -19.05 -0.74 -9.20
CA GLY A 340 -18.65 -2.14 -8.98
C GLY A 340 -17.54 -2.62 -9.92
N LYS A 341 -16.94 -1.74 -10.74
CA LYS A 341 -15.90 -2.10 -11.70
C LYS A 341 -14.51 -1.81 -11.16
N ILE A 342 -13.63 -2.79 -11.28
CA ILE A 342 -12.20 -2.65 -10.96
C ILE A 342 -11.47 -2.25 -12.23
N TYR A 343 -10.48 -1.35 -12.10
CA TYR A 343 -9.55 -1.03 -13.17
C TYR A 343 -8.11 -1.13 -12.67
N THR A 344 -7.20 -1.52 -13.56
CA THR A 344 -5.76 -1.56 -13.32
C THR A 344 -5.10 -0.50 -14.18
N LEU A 345 -4.36 0.41 -13.53
CA LEU A 345 -3.43 1.32 -14.20
C LEU A 345 -2.06 0.63 -14.29
N TYR A 346 -1.53 0.49 -15.51
CA TYR A 346 -0.20 -0.10 -15.74
C TYR A 346 0.51 0.57 -16.92
N ASP A 347 1.80 0.33 -17.09
CA ASP A 347 2.55 0.74 -18.28
C ASP A 347 2.58 -0.36 -19.35
N GLU A 348 2.06 -0.04 -20.54
CA GLU A 348 2.07 -0.90 -21.73
C GLU A 348 3.18 -0.44 -22.67
N PHE A 349 4.41 -0.82 -22.35
CA PHE A 349 5.62 -0.57 -23.15
C PHE A 349 5.86 0.92 -23.42
N GLY A 350 5.96 1.69 -22.35
CA GLY A 350 6.18 3.14 -22.37
C GLY A 350 4.90 3.95 -22.56
N LYS A 351 3.71 3.36 -22.43
CA LYS A 351 2.42 4.06 -22.53
C LYS A 351 1.48 3.67 -21.39
N LEU A 352 0.92 4.66 -20.69
CA LEU A 352 -0.03 4.42 -19.60
C LEU A 352 -1.29 3.74 -20.15
N ARG A 353 -1.72 2.69 -19.48
CA ARG A 353 -2.91 1.92 -19.81
C ARG A 353 -3.82 1.85 -18.60
N LEU A 354 -5.12 2.06 -18.82
CA LEU A 354 -6.15 1.79 -17.82
C LEU A 354 -7.14 0.78 -18.40
N ARG A 355 -7.41 -0.32 -17.70
CA ARG A 355 -8.29 -1.40 -18.21
C ARG A 355 -8.98 -2.16 -17.08
N GLU A 356 -10.21 -2.62 -17.34
CA GLU A 356 -10.87 -3.67 -16.53
C GLU A 356 -10.10 -5.01 -16.65
N PRO A 357 -10.25 -5.94 -15.68
CA PRO A 357 -9.63 -7.25 -15.76
C PRO A 357 -9.95 -7.99 -17.07
N TRP A 358 -8.98 -8.71 -17.62
CA TRP A 358 -9.12 -9.47 -18.85
C TRP A 358 -8.64 -10.90 -18.67
N LYS A 359 -9.28 -11.84 -19.36
CA LYS A 359 -8.92 -13.26 -19.29
C LYS A 359 -7.68 -13.55 -20.12
N VAL A 360 -6.76 -14.32 -19.55
CA VAL A 360 -5.60 -14.89 -20.25
C VAL A 360 -5.75 -16.40 -20.21
N ASN A 361 -5.72 -17.05 -21.37
CA ASN A 361 -5.88 -18.50 -21.47
C ASN A 361 -4.56 -19.21 -21.16
N VAL A 362 -4.23 -19.24 -19.86
CA VAL A 362 -3.08 -19.91 -19.23
C VAL A 362 -3.63 -20.61 -18.01
N LEU A 363 -3.78 -21.93 -18.08
CA LEU A 363 -4.31 -22.74 -16.98
C LEU A 363 -3.26 -22.88 -15.89
N ILE A 364 -3.68 -22.65 -14.65
CA ILE A 364 -2.91 -22.98 -13.45
C ILE A 364 -3.62 -24.13 -12.73
N ASP A 365 -2.90 -25.21 -12.50
CA ASP A 365 -3.35 -26.44 -11.85
C ASP A 365 -2.22 -27.03 -11.01
N SER A 366 -2.38 -28.26 -10.53
CA SER A 366 -1.38 -28.96 -9.72
C SER A 366 -0.09 -29.34 -10.46
N GLU A 367 -0.07 -29.29 -11.79
CA GLU A 367 1.07 -29.75 -12.62
C GLU A 367 1.81 -28.58 -13.30
N THR A 368 1.16 -27.43 -13.41
CA THR A 368 1.68 -26.25 -14.12
C THR A 368 2.47 -25.28 -13.23
N GLY A 369 2.39 -25.44 -11.91
CA GLY A 369 3.21 -24.77 -10.89
C GLY A 369 4.27 -25.71 -10.31
N GLN A 370 5.40 -25.17 -9.84
CA GLN A 370 6.40 -25.96 -9.11
C GLN A 370 6.00 -26.14 -7.63
N ASP A 371 5.41 -25.10 -7.05
CA ASP A 371 4.97 -25.09 -5.65
C ASP A 371 3.81 -24.11 -5.46
N TYR A 372 3.11 -24.21 -4.34
CA TYR A 372 2.14 -23.21 -3.90
C TYR A 372 2.31 -22.89 -2.42
N ASN A 373 2.10 -21.62 -2.08
CA ASN A 373 1.97 -21.16 -0.71
C ASN A 373 0.52 -20.77 -0.47
N TYR A 374 -0.14 -21.54 0.38
CA TYR A 374 -1.50 -21.31 0.82
C TYR A 374 -1.54 -21.07 2.33
N SER A 375 -2.22 -20.00 2.74
CA SER A 375 -2.44 -19.73 4.16
C SER A 375 -3.93 -19.52 4.46
N ARG A 376 -4.34 -19.97 5.65
CA ARG A 376 -5.67 -19.75 6.21
C ARG A 376 -5.51 -19.19 7.62
N SER A 377 -5.95 -17.95 7.83
CA SER A 377 -5.65 -17.20 9.06
C SER A 377 -6.87 -16.46 9.62
N ILE A 378 -6.90 -16.35 10.95
CA ILE A 378 -7.75 -15.39 11.69
C ILE A 378 -6.91 -14.36 12.45
N ASP A 379 -5.58 -14.38 12.27
CA ASP A 379 -4.63 -13.54 13.00
C ASP A 379 -4.52 -12.13 12.40
N ASP A 380 -4.82 -12.00 11.10
CA ASP A 380 -4.76 -10.72 10.39
C ASP A 380 -5.99 -10.53 9.50
N GLY A 381 -6.53 -9.32 9.47
CA GLY A 381 -7.68 -8.95 8.64
C GLY A 381 -9.03 -9.61 8.99
N VAL A 382 -9.15 -10.31 10.12
CA VAL A 382 -10.38 -10.99 10.55
C VAL A 382 -10.98 -10.33 11.78
N TYR A 383 -12.23 -9.89 11.67
CA TYR A 383 -12.94 -9.19 12.75
C TYR A 383 -14.39 -9.69 12.87
N ASN A 384 -14.74 -10.13 14.08
CA ASN A 384 -16.09 -10.62 14.41
C ASN A 384 -16.92 -9.61 15.22
N GLN A 385 -16.36 -8.44 15.49
CA GLN A 385 -17.03 -7.26 15.99
C GLN A 385 -16.54 -6.00 15.27
N ILE A 386 -17.47 -5.18 14.79
CA ILE A 386 -17.22 -3.87 14.22
C ILE A 386 -17.77 -2.83 15.19
N LYS A 387 -16.89 -1.95 15.69
CA LYS A 387 -17.22 -0.85 16.59
C LYS A 387 -16.98 0.47 15.88
N LEU A 388 -18.05 1.14 15.49
CA LEU A 388 -18.00 2.45 14.85
C LEU A 388 -18.30 3.53 15.89
N ALA A 389 -17.53 4.62 15.86
CA ALA A 389 -17.67 5.73 16.80
C ALA A 389 -17.99 7.03 16.07
N TYR A 390 -19.05 7.70 16.47
CA TYR A 390 -19.41 9.04 16.00
C TYR A 390 -19.18 10.05 17.12
N GLU A 391 -18.43 11.11 16.83
CA GLU A 391 -18.28 12.23 17.76
C GLU A 391 -19.51 13.14 17.60
N ASN A 392 -20.38 13.10 18.60
CA ASN A 392 -21.58 13.91 18.61
C ASN A 392 -21.26 15.27 19.22
N GLU A 393 -21.07 16.27 18.36
CA GLU A 393 -20.73 17.63 18.77
C GLU A 393 -21.87 18.33 19.54
N GLU A 394 -23.13 17.90 19.35
CA GLU A 394 -24.28 18.50 20.03
C GLU A 394 -24.36 18.07 21.50
N THR A 395 -24.07 16.81 21.78
CA THR A 395 -24.11 16.25 23.14
C THR A 395 -22.73 16.21 23.81
N GLY A 396 -21.65 16.42 23.06
CA GLY A 396 -20.27 16.22 23.52
C GLY A 396 -19.94 14.77 23.84
N SER A 397 -20.73 13.80 23.34
CA SER A 397 -20.56 12.36 23.59
C SER A 397 -19.93 11.64 22.41
N LEU A 398 -19.39 10.45 22.68
CA LEU A 398 -18.97 9.51 21.65
C LEU A 398 -20.05 8.43 21.50
N ASP A 399 -20.82 8.52 20.42
CA ASP A 399 -21.88 7.56 20.13
C ASP A 399 -21.28 6.30 19.51
N LEU A 400 -21.52 5.15 20.13
CA LEU A 400 -20.93 3.87 19.74
C LEU A 400 -21.95 2.95 19.07
N TYR A 401 -21.61 2.50 17.87
CA TYR A 401 -22.42 1.56 17.09
C TYR A 401 -21.66 0.25 16.96
N VAL A 402 -22.26 -0.84 17.45
CA VAL A 402 -21.63 -2.16 17.46
C VAL A 402 -22.40 -3.13 16.58
N SER A 403 -21.70 -3.76 15.63
CA SER A 403 -22.18 -4.92 14.88
C SER A 403 -21.30 -6.12 15.23
N LYS A 404 -21.88 -7.26 15.64
CA LYS A 404 -21.09 -8.41 16.10
C LYS A 404 -21.69 -9.75 15.68
N SER A 405 -20.84 -10.77 15.63
CA SER A 405 -21.22 -12.16 15.40
C SER A 405 -20.95 -13.00 16.65
N SER A 406 -21.96 -13.18 17.51
CA SER A 406 -21.82 -13.99 18.75
C SER A 406 -21.35 -15.42 18.44
N LYS A 407 -21.81 -16.02 17.33
CA LYS A 407 -21.37 -17.35 16.89
C LYS A 407 -19.86 -17.41 16.64
N SER A 408 -19.30 -16.38 15.99
CA SER A 408 -17.87 -16.34 15.65
C SER A 408 -17.03 -15.93 16.85
N ILE A 409 -17.55 -15.06 17.72
CA ILE A 409 -16.94 -14.71 19.01
C ILE A 409 -16.80 -15.95 19.90
N ASN A 410 -17.85 -16.77 20.01
CA ASN A 410 -17.80 -18.02 20.77
C ASN A 410 -16.78 -19.02 20.20
N LYS A 411 -16.47 -18.94 18.90
CA LYS A 411 -15.54 -19.84 18.22
C LYS A 411 -14.09 -19.35 18.26
N TRP A 412 -13.86 -18.05 18.12
CA TRP A 412 -12.53 -17.46 17.89
C TRP A 412 -12.09 -16.47 18.97
N GLY A 413 -12.93 -16.18 19.97
CA GLY A 413 -12.73 -15.04 20.87
C GLY A 413 -13.11 -13.72 20.20
N LEU A 414 -13.05 -12.61 20.94
CA LEU A 414 -13.43 -11.29 20.42
C LEU A 414 -12.31 -10.69 19.57
N LEU A 415 -12.59 -10.45 18.29
CA LEU A 415 -11.71 -9.77 17.34
C LEU A 415 -12.43 -8.49 16.86
N GLN A 416 -11.93 -7.32 17.26
CA GLN A 416 -12.61 -6.04 17.07
C GLN A 416 -11.93 -5.15 16.04
N TYR A 417 -12.70 -4.72 15.04
CA TYR A 417 -12.39 -3.58 14.19
C TYR A 417 -12.97 -2.30 14.80
N PHE A 418 -12.20 -1.21 14.81
CA PHE A 418 -12.65 0.09 15.31
C PHE A 418 -12.40 1.19 14.28
N GLU A 419 -13.42 2.02 14.01
CA GLU A 419 -13.31 3.14 13.08
C GLU A 419 -14.20 4.31 13.56
N LYS A 420 -13.73 5.55 13.38
CA LYS A 420 -14.56 6.75 13.56
C LYS A 420 -15.33 7.07 12.27
N ILE A 421 -16.59 7.46 12.38
CA ILE A 421 -17.45 7.82 11.25
C ILE A 421 -17.87 9.29 11.32
N ASP A 422 -18.07 9.90 10.16
CA ASP A 422 -18.42 11.32 10.04
C ASP A 422 -19.95 11.57 10.12
N ASP A 423 -20.77 10.54 9.86
CA ASP A 423 -22.24 10.62 9.92
C ASP A 423 -22.85 9.38 10.60
N PRO A 424 -23.62 9.52 11.69
CA PRO A 424 -24.24 8.39 12.38
C PRO A 424 -25.23 7.59 11.51
N LYS A 425 -25.80 8.20 10.46
CA LYS A 425 -26.73 7.53 9.53
C LYS A 425 -26.10 6.34 8.81
N VAL A 426 -24.78 6.36 8.58
CA VAL A 426 -24.10 5.25 7.89
C VAL A 426 -23.80 4.07 8.82
N ALA A 427 -23.79 4.30 10.14
CA ALA A 427 -23.23 3.38 11.13
C ALA A 427 -23.81 1.96 11.07
N LYS A 428 -25.14 1.85 11.03
CA LYS A 428 -25.82 0.55 11.02
C LYS A 428 -25.47 -0.28 9.79
N LEU A 429 -25.51 0.34 8.62
CA LEU A 429 -25.26 -0.36 7.36
C LEU A 429 -23.77 -0.64 7.17
N LYS A 430 -22.90 0.32 7.50
CA LYS A 430 -21.44 0.17 7.45
C LYS A 430 -20.98 -0.95 8.37
N GLY A 431 -21.47 -0.97 9.61
CA GLY A 431 -21.20 -2.04 10.57
C GLY A 431 -21.59 -3.41 10.03
N LYS A 432 -22.77 -3.54 9.40
CA LYS A 432 -23.22 -4.80 8.77
C LYS A 432 -22.31 -5.22 7.61
N VAL A 433 -21.93 -4.30 6.73
CA VAL A 433 -21.08 -4.58 5.57
C VAL A 433 -19.67 -5.00 6.00
N LEU A 434 -19.03 -4.21 6.87
CA LEU A 434 -17.70 -4.51 7.38
C LEU A 434 -17.69 -5.84 8.15
N LEU A 435 -18.72 -6.12 8.95
CA LEU A 435 -18.83 -7.39 9.66
C LEU A 435 -18.93 -8.54 8.65
N LYS A 436 -19.69 -8.38 7.57
CA LYS A 436 -19.80 -9.41 6.53
C LYS A 436 -18.48 -9.62 5.77
N MET A 437 -17.70 -8.56 5.55
CA MET A 437 -16.43 -8.63 4.85
C MET A 437 -15.31 -9.23 5.70
N TYR A 438 -15.22 -8.85 6.98
CA TYR A 438 -14.12 -9.23 7.88
C TYR A 438 -14.41 -10.44 8.75
N ASN A 439 -15.67 -10.81 8.99
CA ASN A 439 -16.00 -11.99 9.80
C ASN A 439 -15.94 -13.28 8.97
N LYS A 440 -14.82 -13.50 8.30
CA LYS A 440 -14.50 -14.70 7.53
C LYS A 440 -13.03 -15.04 7.74
N VAL A 441 -12.67 -16.30 7.61
CA VAL A 441 -11.26 -16.70 7.69
C VAL A 441 -10.53 -16.18 6.46
N ALA A 442 -9.43 -15.47 6.65
CA ALA A 442 -8.62 -14.95 5.56
C ALA A 442 -7.88 -16.09 4.86
N ARG A 443 -7.85 -16.07 3.52
CA ARG A 443 -7.16 -17.08 2.71
C ARG A 443 -6.24 -16.40 1.71
N THR A 444 -4.96 -16.79 1.62
CA THR A 444 -4.06 -16.27 0.58
C THR A 444 -3.52 -17.41 -0.27
N LEU A 445 -3.27 -17.13 -1.55
CA LEU A 445 -2.71 -18.08 -2.49
C LEU A 445 -1.58 -17.44 -3.30
N LYS A 446 -0.41 -18.07 -3.23
CA LYS A 446 0.71 -17.81 -4.14
C LYS A 446 1.08 -19.09 -4.86
N ILE A 447 1.35 -18.98 -6.16
CA ILE A 447 1.86 -20.07 -6.99
C ILE A 447 3.29 -19.72 -7.36
N SER A 448 4.23 -20.62 -7.12
CA SER A 448 5.64 -20.41 -7.40
C SER A 448 6.09 -21.25 -8.59
N GLY A 449 6.94 -20.69 -9.43
CA GLY A 449 7.54 -21.41 -10.56
C GLY A 449 6.54 -21.90 -11.59
N ALA A 450 5.39 -21.23 -11.76
CA ALA A 450 4.45 -21.57 -12.82
C ALA A 450 5.07 -21.36 -14.20
N PHE A 451 4.64 -22.12 -15.21
CA PHE A 451 5.19 -21.98 -16.56
C PHE A 451 5.05 -20.55 -17.11
N GLY A 452 6.09 -20.05 -17.76
CA GLY A 452 6.16 -18.70 -18.30
C GLY A 452 5.16 -18.41 -19.42
N SER A 453 4.43 -17.30 -19.31
CA SER A 453 3.68 -16.74 -20.44
C SER A 453 3.80 -15.22 -20.51
N THR A 454 4.22 -14.70 -21.66
CA THR A 454 4.38 -13.24 -21.89
C THR A 454 3.05 -12.47 -21.92
N ARG A 455 1.91 -13.17 -21.89
CA ARG A 455 0.57 -12.59 -21.87
C ARG A 455 0.05 -12.30 -20.45
N VAL A 456 0.67 -12.91 -19.44
CA VAL A 456 0.26 -12.77 -18.04
C VAL A 456 0.82 -11.48 -17.49
N ARG A 457 -0.03 -10.72 -16.79
CA ARG A 457 0.32 -9.47 -16.13
C ARG A 457 -0.58 -9.27 -14.92
N ALA A 458 -0.11 -8.52 -13.92
CA ALA A 458 -0.98 -8.04 -12.86
C ALA A 458 -2.21 -7.29 -13.43
N GLY A 459 -3.39 -7.60 -12.90
CA GLY A 459 -4.68 -7.12 -13.39
C GLY A 459 -5.40 -8.07 -14.36
N CYS A 460 -4.75 -9.12 -14.87
CA CYS A 460 -5.43 -10.15 -15.68
C CYS A 460 -6.08 -11.24 -14.81
N LEU A 461 -6.94 -12.05 -15.44
CA LEU A 461 -7.62 -13.19 -14.85
C LEU A 461 -7.06 -14.48 -15.44
N LEU A 462 -6.64 -15.41 -14.57
CA LEU A 462 -6.17 -16.74 -14.95
C LEU A 462 -7.18 -17.81 -14.52
N PRO A 463 -7.51 -18.78 -15.38
CA PRO A 463 -8.24 -19.96 -14.93
C PRO A 463 -7.36 -20.78 -13.99
N VAL A 464 -7.87 -21.06 -12.79
CA VAL A 464 -7.22 -21.89 -11.78
C VAL A 464 -8.09 -23.09 -11.48
N LEU A 465 -7.53 -24.29 -11.68
CA LEU A 465 -8.18 -25.57 -11.49
C LEU A 465 -7.29 -26.49 -10.65
N MET A 466 -7.45 -26.45 -9.33
CA MET A 466 -6.66 -27.31 -8.43
C MET A 466 -7.35 -27.49 -7.08
N THR A 467 -7.04 -28.58 -6.40
CA THR A 467 -7.45 -28.81 -5.02
C THR A 467 -6.30 -28.40 -4.10
N ILE A 468 -6.55 -27.43 -3.21
CA ILE A 468 -5.58 -26.86 -2.28
C ILE A 468 -6.07 -27.07 -0.87
N TYR A 469 -5.46 -28.01 -0.14
CA TYR A 469 -5.80 -28.34 1.24
C TYR A 469 -7.32 -28.51 1.49
N ASP A 470 -8.01 -27.46 1.96
CA ASP A 470 -9.45 -27.46 2.28
C ASP A 470 -10.34 -26.79 1.22
N VAL A 471 -9.81 -26.45 0.03
CA VAL A 471 -10.53 -25.74 -1.05
C VAL A 471 -10.32 -26.42 -2.40
N LYS A 472 -11.40 -26.64 -3.14
CA LYS A 472 -11.35 -26.94 -4.57
C LYS A 472 -11.50 -25.64 -5.35
N VAL A 473 -10.43 -25.20 -6.00
CA VAL A 473 -10.42 -23.99 -6.83
C VAL A 473 -10.81 -24.38 -8.26
N SER A 474 -11.85 -23.74 -8.77
CA SER A 474 -12.34 -23.94 -10.13
C SER A 474 -12.94 -22.63 -10.63
N ASN A 475 -12.10 -21.62 -10.80
CA ASN A 475 -12.54 -20.26 -11.09
C ASN A 475 -11.43 -19.44 -11.76
N TYR A 476 -11.79 -18.27 -12.30
CA TYR A 476 -10.82 -17.26 -12.70
C TYR A 476 -10.37 -16.47 -11.47
N LEU A 477 -9.07 -16.50 -11.19
CA LEU A 477 -8.47 -15.67 -10.14
C LEU A 477 -7.78 -14.45 -10.74
N LEU A 478 -7.83 -13.33 -10.04
CA LEU A 478 -7.17 -12.09 -10.40
C LEU A 478 -5.69 -12.16 -10.04
N VAL A 479 -4.81 -11.85 -10.98
CA VAL A 479 -3.38 -11.70 -10.73
C VAL A 479 -3.14 -10.36 -10.06
N ASP A 480 -2.86 -10.39 -8.77
CA ASP A 480 -2.50 -9.21 -7.98
C ASP A 480 -1.04 -8.83 -8.22
N LYS A 481 -0.16 -9.83 -8.27
CA LYS A 481 1.25 -9.68 -8.59
C LYS A 481 1.72 -10.83 -9.46
N VAL A 482 2.60 -10.52 -10.40
CA VAL A 482 3.38 -11.53 -11.12
C VAL A 482 4.84 -11.13 -11.12
N THR A 483 5.72 -12.10 -10.85
CA THR A 483 7.16 -11.98 -11.10
C THR A 483 7.53 -13.01 -12.14
N HIS A 484 7.88 -12.55 -13.34
CA HIS A 484 8.47 -13.39 -14.36
C HIS A 484 9.96 -13.54 -14.09
N GLU A 485 10.47 -14.75 -14.14
CA GLU A 485 11.90 -15.05 -13.99
C GLU A 485 12.43 -15.75 -15.22
N PHE A 486 13.62 -15.33 -15.64
CA PHE A 486 14.35 -15.89 -16.77
C PHE A 486 15.71 -16.39 -16.27
N SER A 487 15.88 -17.71 -16.24
CA SER A 487 17.05 -18.36 -15.66
C SER A 487 17.25 -19.73 -16.32
N ALA A 488 18.49 -20.13 -16.56
CA ALA A 488 18.85 -21.42 -17.15
C ALA A 488 18.07 -21.75 -18.46
N GLY A 489 17.79 -20.73 -19.27
CA GLY A 489 17.01 -20.86 -20.51
C GLY A 489 15.49 -21.10 -20.32
N GLN A 490 15.01 -21.04 -19.08
CA GLN A 490 13.60 -21.19 -18.72
C GLN A 490 12.93 -19.83 -18.46
N HIS A 491 11.61 -19.78 -18.64
CA HIS A 491 10.76 -18.67 -18.24
C HIS A 491 9.71 -19.21 -17.27
N THR A 492 9.68 -18.68 -16.05
CA THR A 492 8.70 -19.04 -15.01
C THR A 492 7.97 -17.80 -14.49
N MET A 493 6.92 -18.01 -13.70
CA MET A 493 6.13 -16.96 -13.06
C MET A 493 5.81 -17.34 -11.62
N ASP A 494 6.07 -16.40 -10.72
CA ASP A 494 5.49 -16.42 -9.38
C ASP A 494 4.25 -15.52 -9.38
N LEU A 495 3.13 -16.06 -8.94
CA LEU A 495 1.81 -15.43 -9.00
C LEU A 495 1.26 -15.23 -7.58
N GLU A 496 0.80 -14.03 -7.27
CA GLU A 496 -0.08 -13.79 -6.12
C GLU A 496 -1.50 -13.56 -6.65
N LEU A 497 -2.45 -14.35 -6.16
CA LEU A 497 -3.79 -14.47 -6.74
C LEU A 497 -4.88 -14.13 -5.71
N SER A 498 -5.95 -13.48 -6.16
CA SER A 498 -7.13 -13.18 -5.34
C SER A 498 -8.45 -13.37 -6.09
N GLY A 499 -9.56 -13.34 -5.34
CA GLY A 499 -10.89 -13.73 -5.81
C GLY A 499 -11.17 -15.21 -5.52
N GLY A 500 -12.41 -15.66 -5.75
CA GLY A 500 -12.78 -17.08 -5.55
C GLY A 500 -12.43 -17.60 -4.15
N ASP A 501 -12.77 -16.82 -3.11
CA ASP A 501 -12.46 -17.01 -1.68
C ASP A 501 -11.03 -16.69 -1.23
N PHE A 502 -10.11 -16.33 -2.13
CA PHE A 502 -8.78 -15.85 -1.76
C PHE A 502 -8.76 -14.31 -1.64
N ASP A 503 -8.20 -13.84 -0.55
CA ASP A 503 -7.98 -12.44 -0.24
C ASP A 503 -6.71 -11.92 -0.92
N SER A 504 -6.76 -10.64 -1.26
CA SER A 504 -5.60 -9.93 -1.80
C SER A 504 -4.54 -9.76 -0.72
N SER A 505 -3.27 -9.78 -1.12
CA SER A 505 -2.13 -9.40 -0.27
C SER A 505 -1.95 -7.87 -0.13
N TYR A 506 -2.84 -7.08 -0.76
CA TYR A 506 -2.82 -5.62 -0.81
C TYR A 506 -3.81 -4.91 0.11
#